data_AF-A0A554LW43-F1
#
_entry.id   AF-A0A554LW43-F1
#
_cell.length_a   1.000
_cell.length_b   1.000
_cell.length_c   1.000
_cell.angle_alpha   90.00
_cell.angle_beta   90.00
_cell.angle_gamma   90.00
#
_symmetry.space_group_name_H-M   'P 1'
#
loop_
_entity.id
_entity.type
_entity.pdbx_description
1 polymer ?
#
loop_
_entity_poly.entity_id
_entity_poly.type
_entity_poly.pdbx_seq_one_letter_code
_entity_poly.pdbx_strand_id
1 'polypeptide(L)'
;MLHTLAITVATLLASLQLSASIVKTPPTPTYLTRAEASMLLLTSADIPLIVDEQPLLYPDVLEGEWYVPYLKTAMRMDMFDIAPVHGLLQPHHSVSRAEFLKMMTMTF
;
A
#
# COMPACT_ATOMS: atom_id res chain seq x y z
N MET A 1 29.80 30.96 -49.69
CA MET A 1 29.44 29.97 -48.66
C MET A 1 28.87 30.66 -47.42
N LEU A 2 27.72 31.34 -47.52
CA LEU A 2 27.12 32.04 -46.38
C LEU A 2 25.57 32.08 -46.39
N HIS A 3 24.91 31.28 -47.24
CA HIS A 3 23.43 31.23 -47.32
C HIS A 3 22.83 29.95 -46.78
N THR A 4 23.66 28.96 -46.45
CA THR A 4 23.21 27.66 -45.93
C THR A 4 23.16 27.56 -44.41
N LEU A 5 23.63 28.58 -43.67
CA LEU A 5 23.70 28.53 -42.20
C LEU A 5 22.51 29.21 -41.48
N ALA A 6 21.77 30.10 -42.15
CA ALA A 6 20.69 30.85 -41.52
C ALA A 6 19.37 30.05 -41.42
N ILE A 7 19.17 29.08 -42.30
CA ILE A 7 17.92 28.30 -42.37
C ILE A 7 17.88 27.24 -41.24
N THR A 8 19.03 26.78 -40.78
CA THR A 8 19.15 25.73 -39.76
C THR A 8 18.91 26.21 -38.33
N VAL A 9 19.04 27.51 -38.05
CA VAL A 9 18.79 28.05 -36.70
C VAL A 9 17.30 28.32 -36.48
N ALA A 10 16.57 28.72 -37.52
CA ALA A 10 15.13 29.00 -37.44
C ALA A 10 14.29 27.72 -37.24
N THR A 11 14.72 26.58 -37.78
CA THR A 11 14.02 25.30 -37.59
C THR A 11 14.28 24.66 -36.23
N LEU A 12 15.38 25.00 -35.55
CA LEU A 12 15.70 24.45 -34.22
C LEU A 12 14.93 25.14 -33.08
N LEU A 13 14.50 26.40 -33.26
CA LEU A 13 13.76 27.13 -32.24
C LEU A 13 12.26 26.83 -32.23
N ALA A 14 11.70 26.33 -33.33
CA ALA A 14 10.28 26.02 -33.46
C ALA A 14 9.88 24.68 -32.79
N SER A 15 10.84 23.82 -32.44
CA SER A 15 10.57 22.50 -31.86
C SER A 15 10.46 22.48 -30.33
N LEU A 16 10.61 23.62 -29.64
CA LEU A 16 10.64 23.68 -28.16
C LEU A 16 9.30 24.04 -27.49
N GLN A 17 8.20 24.16 -28.23
CA GLN A 17 6.87 24.37 -27.64
C GLN A 17 6.07 23.07 -27.58
N LEU A 18 6.60 22.06 -26.87
CA LEU A 18 5.77 20.95 -26.44
C LEU A 18 4.96 21.40 -25.22
N SER A 19 3.69 21.68 -25.45
CA SER A 19 2.73 22.13 -24.46
C SER A 19 2.71 21.18 -23.26
N ALA A 20 2.97 21.71 -22.07
CA ALA A 20 2.74 21.03 -20.80
C ALA A 20 1.22 20.89 -20.57
N SER A 21 0.59 19.92 -21.23
CA SER A 21 -0.74 19.47 -20.81
C SER A 21 -0.59 18.76 -19.48
N ILE A 22 -1.06 19.37 -18.40
CA ILE A 22 -1.23 18.70 -17.10
C ILE A 22 -2.24 17.57 -17.31
N VAL A 23 -1.75 16.35 -17.49
CA VAL A 23 -2.60 15.16 -17.49
C VAL A 23 -3.14 15.02 -16.07
N LYS A 24 -4.42 15.36 -15.87
CA LYS A 24 -5.13 15.05 -14.63
C LYS A 24 -5.33 13.53 -14.60
N THR A 25 -4.34 12.81 -14.09
CA THR A 25 -4.48 11.37 -13.87
C THR A 25 -5.66 11.14 -12.92
N PRO A 26 -6.55 10.18 -13.20
CA PRO A 26 -7.58 9.81 -12.23
C PRO A 26 -6.90 9.41 -10.91
N PRO A 27 -7.52 9.69 -9.76
CA PRO A 27 -6.98 9.23 -8.48
C PRO A 27 -6.79 7.71 -8.57
N THR A 28 -5.57 7.26 -8.29
CA THR A 28 -5.27 5.83 -8.21
C THR A 28 -6.18 5.21 -7.14
N PRO A 29 -6.95 4.16 -7.44
CA PRO A 29 -7.79 3.52 -6.43
C PRO A 29 -6.88 3.01 -5.31
N THR A 30 -6.99 3.61 -4.13
CA THR A 30 -6.30 3.15 -2.92
C THR A 30 -7.06 1.94 -2.41
N TYR A 31 -6.44 0.76 -2.46
CA TYR A 31 -7.00 -0.45 -1.87
C TYR A 31 -6.63 -0.53 -0.39
N LEU A 32 -7.54 -1.06 0.42
CA LEU A 32 -7.31 -1.30 1.84
C LEU A 32 -6.36 -2.49 2.01
N THR A 33 -5.26 -2.28 2.72
CA THR A 33 -4.28 -3.34 3.03
C THR A 33 -4.69 -4.14 4.27
N ARG A 34 -4.10 -5.32 4.46
CA ARG A 34 -4.35 -6.17 5.64
C ARG A 34 -3.99 -5.46 6.94
N ALA A 35 -2.86 -4.75 6.97
CA ALA A 35 -2.43 -3.94 8.09
C ALA A 35 -3.47 -2.86 8.45
N GLU A 36 -3.91 -2.10 7.45
CA GLU A 36 -4.91 -1.03 7.64
C GLU A 36 -6.27 -1.58 8.04
N ALA A 37 -6.71 -2.70 7.45
CA ALA A 37 -7.96 -3.35 7.82
C ALA A 37 -7.93 -3.83 9.28
N SER A 38 -6.82 -4.43 9.72
CA SER A 38 -6.63 -4.87 11.11
C SER A 38 -6.66 -3.69 12.07
N MET A 39 -5.93 -2.62 11.74
CA MET A 39 -5.93 -1.38 12.50
C MET A 39 -7.33 -0.79 12.63
N LEU A 40 -8.03 -0.61 11.51
CA LEU A 40 -9.35 0.02 11.49
C LEU A 40 -10.36 -0.74 12.35
N LEU A 41 -10.42 -2.07 12.19
CA LEU A 41 -11.40 -2.90 12.90
C LEU A 41 -11.11 -2.99 14.39
N LEU A 42 -9.85 -3.27 14.77
CA LEU A 42 -9.46 -3.38 16.19
C LEU A 42 -9.64 -2.05 16.94
N THR A 43 -9.27 -0.93 16.32
CA THR A 43 -9.49 0.40 16.92
C THR A 43 -10.97 0.74 17.01
N SER A 44 -11.77 0.41 15.99
CA SER A 44 -13.22 0.70 16.00
C SER A 44 -13.98 -0.08 17.08
N ALA A 45 -13.46 -1.24 17.46
CA ALA A 45 -14.05 -2.10 18.50
C ALA A 45 -13.42 -1.89 19.89
N ASP A 46 -12.53 -0.91 20.06
CA ASP A 46 -11.77 -0.65 21.29
C ASP A 46 -11.08 -1.92 21.85
N ILE A 47 -10.59 -2.80 20.95
CA ILE A 47 -9.91 -4.03 21.35
C ILE A 47 -8.48 -3.70 21.79
N PRO A 48 -8.05 -4.14 22.99
CA PRO A 48 -6.70 -3.89 23.47
C PRO A 48 -5.65 -4.62 22.60
N LEU A 49 -4.62 -3.89 22.20
CA LEU A 49 -3.56 -4.42 21.34
C LEU A 49 -2.51 -5.21 22.14
N ILE A 50 -1.99 -6.27 21.52
CA ILE A 50 -0.84 -7.01 22.04
C ILE A 50 0.44 -6.22 21.70
N VAL A 51 1.08 -5.65 22.73
CA VAL A 51 2.29 -4.80 22.63
C VAL A 51 3.50 -5.42 23.33
N ASP A 52 3.54 -6.74 23.42
CA ASP A 52 4.64 -7.46 24.05
C ASP A 52 5.94 -7.45 23.20
N GLU A 53 7.08 -7.73 23.84
CA GLU A 53 8.41 -7.71 23.22
C GLU A 53 8.64 -8.90 22.26
N GLN A 54 7.71 -9.84 22.17
CA GLN A 54 7.82 -11.02 21.31
C GLN A 54 7.66 -10.61 19.84
N PRO A 55 8.68 -10.74 18.99
CA PRO A 55 8.58 -10.34 17.59
C PRO A 55 7.65 -11.26 16.80
N LEU A 56 6.99 -10.71 15.77
CA LEU A 56 6.33 -11.52 14.74
C LEU A 56 7.42 -12.07 13.80
N LEU A 57 7.65 -13.38 13.84
CA LEU A 57 8.70 -14.04 13.05
C LEU A 57 8.21 -14.33 11.61
N TYR A 58 8.02 -13.27 10.83
CA TYR A 58 7.64 -13.34 9.42
C TYR A 58 8.62 -12.56 8.55
N PRO A 59 9.10 -13.11 7.41
CA PRO A 59 10.11 -12.47 6.58
C PRO A 59 9.71 -11.09 6.01
N ASP A 60 8.41 -10.82 5.91
CA ASP A 60 7.84 -9.59 5.37
C ASP A 60 7.29 -8.65 6.44
N VAL A 61 7.61 -8.88 7.71
CA VAL A 61 7.26 -8.02 8.84
C VAL A 61 8.52 -7.52 9.51
N LEU A 62 8.73 -6.21 9.45
CA LEU A 62 9.84 -5.55 10.13
C LEU A 62 9.45 -5.24 11.58
N GLU A 63 10.36 -5.50 12.50
CA GLU A 63 10.17 -5.20 13.91
C GLU A 63 10.02 -3.68 14.13
N GLY A 64 9.12 -3.28 15.03
CA GLY A 64 8.88 -1.88 15.36
C GLY A 64 7.97 -1.12 14.40
N GLU A 65 7.53 -1.74 13.30
CA GLU A 65 6.55 -1.12 12.40
C GLU A 65 5.20 -0.89 13.08
N TRP A 66 4.54 0.21 12.72
CA TRP A 66 3.29 0.66 13.34
C TRP A 66 2.18 -0.39 13.29
N TYR A 67 2.18 -1.25 12.25
CA TYR A 67 1.15 -2.26 12.03
C TYR A 67 1.37 -3.54 12.85
N VAL A 68 2.55 -3.74 13.44
CA VAL A 68 2.90 -4.96 14.20
C VAL A 68 1.91 -5.28 15.32
N PRO A 69 1.55 -4.36 16.24
CA PRO A 69 0.61 -4.69 17.32
C PRO A 69 -0.78 -5.07 16.79
N TYR A 70 -1.21 -4.47 15.67
CA TYR A 70 -2.49 -4.78 15.04
C TYR A 70 -2.48 -6.17 14.40
N LEU A 71 -1.43 -6.50 13.63
CA LEU A 71 -1.32 -7.84 13.04
C LEU A 71 -1.16 -8.93 14.11
N LYS A 72 -0.38 -8.67 15.16
CA LYS A 72 -0.20 -9.62 16.27
C LYS A 72 -1.54 -9.93 16.93
N THR A 73 -2.34 -8.90 17.19
CA THR A 73 -3.68 -9.04 17.76
C THR A 73 -4.64 -9.74 16.79
N ALA A 74 -4.65 -9.32 15.52
CA ALA A 74 -5.53 -9.89 14.50
C ALA A 74 -5.24 -11.36 14.21
N MET A 75 -3.97 -11.77 14.23
CA MET A 75 -3.58 -13.17 14.13
C MET A 75 -4.04 -13.98 15.34
N ARG A 76 -3.95 -13.42 16.55
CA ARG A 76 -4.43 -14.10 17.77
C ARG A 76 -5.94 -14.34 17.74
N MET A 77 -6.67 -13.48 17.02
CA MET A 77 -8.11 -13.55 16.85
C MET A 77 -8.54 -14.27 15.56
N ASP A 78 -7.61 -14.89 14.82
CA ASP A 78 -7.88 -15.58 13.55
C ASP A 78 -8.65 -14.73 12.51
N MET A 79 -8.40 -13.40 12.50
CA MET A 79 -9.11 -12.45 11.63
C MET A 79 -8.86 -12.73 10.14
N PHE A 80 -7.73 -13.31 9.78
CA PHE A 80 -7.36 -13.62 8.40
C PHE A 80 -6.54 -14.92 8.33
N ASP A 81 -6.54 -15.55 7.15
CA ASP A 81 -5.74 -16.74 6.91
C ASP A 81 -4.31 -16.37 6.51
N ILE A 82 -3.35 -17.11 7.07
CA ILE A 82 -1.94 -17.01 6.72
C ILE A 82 -1.68 -18.08 5.66
N ALA A 83 -1.32 -17.69 4.45
CA ALA A 83 -1.06 -18.64 3.38
C ALA A 83 0.07 -19.60 3.80
N PRO A 84 -0.19 -20.92 3.93
CA PRO A 84 0.81 -21.86 4.46
C PRO A 84 2.05 -21.98 3.56
N VAL A 85 1.91 -21.62 2.28
CA VAL A 85 2.88 -21.93 1.23
C VAL A 85 4.11 -21.01 1.28
N HIS A 86 4.05 -19.87 1.97
CA HIS A 86 5.16 -18.92 1.98
C HIS A 86 5.54 -18.36 3.35
N GLY A 87 4.74 -18.61 4.40
CA GLY A 87 5.03 -18.10 5.74
C GLY A 87 5.17 -16.58 5.77
N LEU A 88 4.36 -15.87 4.97
CA LEU A 88 4.30 -14.42 4.87
C LEU A 88 2.98 -13.91 5.48
N LEU A 89 3.01 -12.74 6.12
CA LEU A 89 1.78 -12.10 6.65
C LEU A 89 1.13 -11.13 5.66
N GLN A 90 1.90 -10.64 4.70
CA GLN A 90 1.49 -9.75 3.63
C GLN A 90 0.81 -8.47 4.15
N PRO A 91 1.47 -7.70 5.04
CA PRO A 91 0.89 -6.51 5.68
C PRO A 91 0.38 -5.48 4.66
N HIS A 92 1.10 -5.31 3.55
CA HIS A 92 0.84 -4.33 2.51
C HIS A 92 0.01 -4.85 1.34
N HIS A 93 -0.38 -6.13 1.35
CA HIS A 93 -1.27 -6.65 0.31
C HIS A 93 -2.70 -6.18 0.59
N SER A 94 -3.42 -5.89 -0.50
CA SER A 94 -4.84 -5.57 -0.42
C SER A 94 -5.66 -6.77 0.03
N VAL A 95 -6.63 -6.52 0.90
CA VAL A 95 -7.59 -7.56 1.30
C VAL A 95 -8.70 -7.69 0.28
N SER A 96 -9.13 -8.92 0.04
CA SER A 96 -10.35 -9.16 -0.74
C SER A 96 -11.59 -8.77 0.06
N ARG A 97 -12.73 -8.60 -0.62
CA ARG A 97 -14.02 -8.34 0.07
C ARG A 97 -14.40 -9.46 1.03
N ALA A 98 -14.18 -10.71 0.65
CA ALA A 98 -14.50 -11.87 1.48
C ALA A 98 -13.60 -11.94 2.73
N GLU A 99 -12.31 -11.65 2.55
CA GLU A 99 -11.35 -11.59 3.65
C GLU A 99 -11.68 -10.45 4.62
N PHE A 100 -11.98 -9.26 4.11
CA PHE A 100 -12.39 -8.13 4.95
C PHE A 100 -13.66 -8.46 5.75
N LEU A 101 -14.64 -9.12 5.14
CA LEU A 101 -15.85 -9.56 5.86
C LEU A 101 -15.53 -10.58 6.95
N LYS A 102 -14.62 -11.53 6.71
CA LYS A 102 -14.14 -12.46 7.75
C LYS A 102 -13.52 -11.68 8.91
N MET A 103 -12.60 -10.76 8.62
CA MET A 103 -11.98 -9.92 9.65
C MET A 103 -13.03 -9.18 10.48
N MET A 104 -14.03 -8.59 9.82
CA MET A 104 -15.13 -7.87 10.48
C MET A 104 -15.97 -8.79 11.38
N THR A 105 -16.32 -10.01 10.94
CA THR A 105 -17.05 -10.99 11.74
C THR A 105 -16.26 -11.52 12.93
N MET A 106 -14.94 -11.57 12.85
CA MET A 106 -14.10 -11.91 14.01
C MET A 106 -13.97 -10.75 15.01
N THR A 107 -14.34 -9.53 14.61
CA THR A 107 -14.23 -8.32 15.43
C THR A 107 -15.49 -8.06 16.27
N PHE A 108 -16.68 -8.28 15.70
CA PHE A 108 -17.99 -7.95 16.30
C PHE A 108 -18.91 -9.17 16.36
#